data_AF-A0A9X3EKR9-F1
#
_entry.id   AF-A0A9X3EKR9-F1
#
_cell.length_a   1.000
_cell.length_b   1.000
_cell.length_c   1.000
_cell.angle_alpha   90.00
_cell.angle_beta   90.00
_cell.angle_gamma   90.00
#
_symmetry.space_group_name_H-M   'P 1'
#
loop_
_entity.id
_entity.type
_entity.pdbx_description
1 polymer ?
#
loop_
_entity_poly.entity_id
_entity_poly.type
_entity_poly.pdbx_seq_one_letter_code
_entity_poly.pdbx_strand_id
1 'polypeptide(L)'
;MNNHDLFEDDHDMLDQALSRLDQLPQDDEAVRLAWPKLLIELVDVLASELKRMGEAEETALTMARRLVARQANHFGGRMIYLPNAERLKLAFRDMEIYGQYKGGNSRELAERFGLTQQQICSIVARQHGLHRKRVQPGLF
;
A
#
# COMPACT_ATOMS: atom_id res chain seq x y z
N MET A 1 -1.27 -21.00 13.76
CA MET A 1 0.06 -20.41 13.97
C MET A 1 0.00 -19.00 13.44
N ASN A 2 0.14 -18.02 14.34
CA ASN A 2 -0.02 -16.60 14.05
C ASN A 2 1.31 -16.12 13.43
N ASN A 3 1.29 -15.53 12.22
CA ASN A 3 2.49 -14.99 11.56
C ASN A 3 3.11 -13.77 12.29
N HIS A 4 2.62 -13.46 13.49
CA HIS A 4 2.99 -12.28 14.25
C HIS A 4 4.28 -12.47 15.07
N ASP A 5 4.61 -13.71 15.46
CA ASP A 5 5.74 -14.00 16.36
C ASP A 5 7.11 -14.02 15.66
N LEU A 6 7.16 -14.18 14.32
CA LEU A 6 8.44 -14.32 13.60
C LEU A 6 9.15 -12.98 13.34
N PHE A 7 8.53 -11.87 13.71
CA PHE A 7 8.99 -10.51 13.36
C PHE A 7 9.18 -9.58 14.56
N GLU A 8 8.90 -10.04 15.79
CA GLU A 8 9.03 -9.21 17.00
C GLU A 8 10.47 -8.72 17.23
N ASP A 9 11.48 -9.60 17.08
CA ASP A 9 12.89 -9.24 17.30
C ASP A 9 13.43 -8.20 16.29
N ASP A 10 13.00 -8.29 15.02
CA ASP A 10 13.39 -7.31 13.97
C ASP A 10 12.67 -5.97 14.14
N HIS A 11 11.45 -5.98 14.70
CA HIS A 11 10.71 -4.77 15.03
C HIS A 11 11.45 -3.95 16.11
N ASP A 12 11.99 -4.61 17.13
CA ASP A 12 12.69 -3.94 18.22
C ASP A 12 13.97 -3.22 17.76
N MET A 13 14.76 -3.83 16.88
CA MET A 13 15.97 -3.18 16.34
C MET A 13 15.64 -2.01 15.41
N LEU A 14 14.63 -2.16 14.56
CA LEU A 14 14.18 -1.08 13.68
C LEU A 14 13.58 0.08 14.47
N ASP A 15 12.79 -0.21 15.51
CA ASP A 15 12.17 0.81 16.35
C ASP A 15 13.21 1.56 17.19
N GLN A 16 14.27 0.90 17.63
CA GLN A 16 15.44 1.56 18.24
C GLN A 16 16.16 2.48 17.23
N ALA A 17 16.37 2.02 16.00
CA ALA A 17 16.99 2.84 14.96
C ALA A 17 16.14 4.06 14.58
N LEU A 18 14.82 3.88 14.48
CA LEU A 18 13.87 4.97 14.19
C LEU A 18 13.77 5.97 15.34
N SER A 19 13.74 5.50 16.59
CA SER A 19 13.72 6.38 17.75
C SER A 19 14.96 7.27 17.83
N ARG A 20 16.12 6.76 17.41
CA ARG A 20 17.35 7.57 17.29
C ARG A 20 17.24 8.60 16.17
N LEU A 21 16.65 8.25 15.03
CA LEU A 21 16.42 9.18 13.93
C LEU A 21 15.45 10.31 14.31
N ASP A 22 14.42 10.02 15.10
CA ASP A 22 13.46 11.04 15.59
C ASP A 22 14.14 12.08 16.51
N GLN A 23 15.24 11.70 17.17
CA GLN A 23 16.03 12.57 18.04
C GLN A 23 17.07 13.41 17.29
N LEU A 24 17.31 13.14 16.01
CA LEU A 24 18.23 13.94 15.20
C LEU A 24 17.58 15.27 14.80
N PRO A 25 18.38 16.35 14.63
CA PRO A 25 17.84 17.62 14.16
C PRO A 25 17.13 17.45 12.82
N GLN A 26 15.89 17.92 12.75
CA GLN A 26 15.01 17.79 11.58
C GLN A 26 15.58 18.47 10.32
N ASP A 27 16.41 19.49 10.52
CA ASP A 27 17.08 20.28 9.47
C ASP A 27 18.50 19.80 9.14
N ASP A 28 18.93 18.65 9.67
CA ASP A 28 20.26 18.12 9.38
C ASP A 28 20.29 17.54 7.95
N GLU A 29 20.99 18.24 7.06
CA GLU A 29 21.22 17.84 5.68
C GLU A 29 21.89 16.45 5.58
N ALA A 30 22.70 16.05 6.57
CA ALA A 30 23.30 14.72 6.60
C ALA A 30 22.26 13.61 6.85
N VAL A 31 21.20 13.89 7.63
CA VAL A 31 20.09 12.95 7.85
C VAL A 31 19.27 12.77 6.58
N ARG A 32 19.05 13.86 5.84
CA ARG A 32 18.42 13.81 4.51
C ARG A 32 19.27 13.03 3.51
N LEU A 33 20.57 13.26 3.46
CA LEU A 33 21.48 12.58 2.53
C LEU A 33 21.67 11.08 2.83
N ALA A 34 21.52 10.67 4.10
CA ALA A 34 21.58 9.26 4.49
C ALA A 34 20.40 8.43 3.94
N TRP A 35 19.29 9.08 3.60
CA TRP A 35 18.11 8.44 3.03
C TRP A 35 18.16 8.49 1.50
N PRO A 36 17.95 7.36 0.80
CA PRO A 36 17.74 7.38 -0.64
C PRO A 36 16.65 8.38 -1.01
N LYS A 37 16.87 9.17 -2.08
CA LYS A 37 15.96 10.23 -2.53
C LYS A 37 14.50 9.79 -2.61
N LEU A 38 14.25 8.56 -3.07
CA LEU A 38 12.90 7.99 -3.15
C LEU A 38 12.21 7.87 -1.78
N LEU A 39 12.94 7.53 -0.72
CA LEU A 39 12.35 7.42 0.62
C LEU A 39 11.99 8.80 1.16
N ILE A 40 12.76 9.83 0.85
CA ILE A 40 12.42 11.22 1.21
C ILE A 40 11.12 11.64 0.53
N GLU A 41 11.02 11.39 -0.79
CA GLU A 41 9.80 11.68 -1.54
C GLU A 41 8.58 10.92 -0.97
N LEU A 42 8.74 9.67 -0.55
CA LEU A 42 7.68 8.90 0.11
C LEU A 42 7.30 9.47 1.48
N VAL A 43 8.27 9.96 2.26
CA VAL A 43 8.00 10.62 3.55
C VAL A 43 7.20 11.89 3.32
N ASP A 44 7.57 12.71 2.34
CA ASP A 44 6.88 13.96 2.03
C ASP A 44 5.42 13.72 1.59
N VAL A 45 5.20 12.72 0.72
CA VAL A 45 3.86 12.31 0.29
C VAL A 45 3.01 11.86 1.48
N LEU A 46 3.54 10.99 2.33
CA LEU A 46 2.78 10.47 3.48
C LEU A 46 2.53 11.55 4.54
N ALA A 47 3.50 12.42 4.81
CA ALA A 47 3.33 13.52 5.75
C ALA A 47 2.28 14.52 5.25
N SER A 48 2.26 14.81 3.94
CA SER A 48 1.23 15.66 3.32
C SER A 48 -0.16 15.05 3.47
N GLU A 49 -0.30 13.75 3.24
CA GLU A 49 -1.58 13.05 3.39
C GLU A 49 -2.03 12.98 4.86
N LEU A 50 -1.13 12.72 5.81
CA LEU A 50 -1.45 12.72 7.24
C LEU A 50 -1.91 14.10 7.72
N LYS A 51 -1.24 15.18 7.27
CA LYS A 51 -1.70 16.56 7.51
C LYS A 51 -3.10 16.80 6.96
N ARG A 52 -3.39 16.30 5.75
CA ARG A 52 -4.71 16.40 5.12
C ARG A 52 -5.79 15.64 5.92
N MET A 53 -5.40 14.59 6.63
CA MET A 53 -6.28 13.83 7.54
C MET A 53 -6.46 14.49 8.91
N GLY A 54 -5.75 15.59 9.20
CA GLY A 54 -5.91 16.37 10.43
C GLY A 54 -4.77 16.23 11.45
N GLU A 55 -3.70 15.48 11.12
CA GLU A 55 -2.55 15.35 12.01
C GLU A 55 -1.71 16.64 12.07
N ALA A 56 -1.17 16.94 13.26
CA ALA A 56 -0.22 18.04 13.43
C ALA A 56 1.06 17.79 12.63
N GLU A 57 1.74 18.86 12.20
CA GLU A 57 2.90 18.78 11.29
C GLU A 57 4.02 17.87 11.80
N GLU A 58 4.42 18.04 13.06
CA GLU A 58 5.48 17.25 13.69
C GLU A 58 5.07 15.77 13.83
N THR A 59 3.83 15.51 14.24
CA THR A 59 3.25 14.17 14.34
C THR A 59 3.20 13.49 12.97
N ALA A 60 2.70 14.18 11.95
CA ALA A 60 2.61 13.68 10.59
C ALA A 60 3.97 13.29 10.01
N LEU A 61 5.00 14.12 10.24
CA LEU A 61 6.36 13.85 9.79
C LEU A 61 6.96 12.62 10.49
N THR A 62 6.79 12.53 11.81
CA THR A 62 7.26 11.40 12.62
C THR A 62 6.60 10.09 12.19
N MET A 63 5.26 10.11 12.03
CA MET A 63 4.50 8.97 11.54
C MET A 63 4.93 8.57 10.12
N ALA A 64 5.10 9.53 9.21
CA ALA A 64 5.53 9.27 7.84
C ALA A 64 6.89 8.57 7.79
N ARG A 65 7.88 9.05 8.54
CA ARG A 65 9.21 8.41 8.63
C ARG A 65 9.14 6.97 9.10
N ARG A 66 8.37 6.72 10.17
CA ARG A 66 8.17 5.37 10.71
C ARG A 66 7.49 4.45 9.69
N LEU A 67 6.46 4.94 9.00
CA LEU A 67 5.74 4.18 7.97
C LEU A 67 6.63 3.88 6.76
N VAL A 68 7.43 4.83 6.28
CA VAL A 68 8.37 4.60 5.17
C VAL A 68 9.46 3.62 5.56
N ALA A 69 10.03 3.75 6.75
CA ALA A 69 11.06 2.82 7.23
C ALA A 69 10.54 1.39 7.36
N ARG A 70 9.32 1.20 7.88
CA ARG A 70 8.68 -0.11 7.95
C ARG A 70 8.41 -0.70 6.55
N GLN A 71 7.99 0.13 5.60
CA GLN A 71 7.83 -0.30 4.21
C GLN A 71 9.17 -0.70 3.59
N ALA A 72 10.22 0.11 3.77
CA ALA A 72 11.56 -0.19 3.27
C ALA A 72 12.12 -1.49 3.88
N ASN A 73 11.90 -1.75 5.17
CA ASN A 73 12.31 -3.00 5.81
C ASN A 73 11.54 -4.21 5.25
N HIS A 74 10.22 -4.10 5.11
CA HIS A 74 9.38 -5.21 4.67
C HIS A 74 9.54 -5.54 3.18
N PHE A 75 9.67 -4.51 2.35
CA PHE A 75 9.73 -4.62 0.90
C PHE A 75 11.14 -4.52 0.33
N GLY A 76 12.13 -4.18 1.16
CA GLY A 76 13.53 -4.04 0.79
C GLY A 76 14.06 -5.25 0.04
N GLY A 77 14.89 -5.01 -0.97
CA GLY A 77 15.46 -6.06 -1.82
C GLY A 77 14.51 -6.62 -2.89
N ARG A 78 13.25 -6.16 -2.97
CA ARG A 78 12.29 -6.57 -4.01
C ARG A 78 12.14 -5.51 -5.10
N MET A 79 11.99 -5.95 -6.34
CA MET A 79 11.57 -5.06 -7.44
C MET A 79 10.04 -4.90 -7.36
N ILE A 80 9.56 -3.74 -6.94
CA ILE A 80 8.12 -3.46 -6.79
C ILE A 80 7.70 -2.41 -7.81
N TYR A 81 6.61 -2.71 -8.52
CA TYR A 81 5.95 -1.77 -9.41
C TYR A 81 4.85 -1.00 -8.66
N LEU A 82 4.93 0.33 -8.67
CA LEU A 82 3.87 1.21 -8.16
C LEU A 82 2.97 1.67 -9.33
N PRO A 83 1.69 1.29 -9.36
CA PRO A 83 0.78 1.70 -10.42
C PRO A 83 0.45 3.20 -10.34
N ASN A 84 0.27 3.82 -11.49
CA ASN A 84 -0.21 5.20 -11.58
C ASN A 84 -1.69 5.33 -11.16
N ALA A 85 -2.13 6.58 -10.97
CA ALA A 85 -3.47 6.91 -10.48
C ALA A 85 -4.59 6.25 -11.30
N GLU A 86 -4.50 6.24 -12.64
CA GLU A 86 -5.54 5.66 -13.49
C GLU A 86 -5.63 4.14 -13.34
N ARG A 87 -4.49 3.44 -13.29
CA ARG A 87 -4.46 2.00 -13.00
C ARG A 87 -5.01 1.69 -11.60
N LEU A 88 -4.73 2.55 -10.63
CA LEU A 88 -5.22 2.38 -9.25
C LEU A 88 -6.74 2.56 -9.17
N LYS A 89 -7.29 3.62 -9.79
CA LYS A 89 -8.75 3.84 -9.87
C LYS A 89 -9.47 2.68 -10.54
N LEU A 90 -8.91 2.18 -11.64
CA LEU A 90 -9.47 1.00 -12.33
C LEU A 90 -9.44 -0.23 -11.43
N ALA A 91 -8.33 -0.47 -10.71
CA ALA A 91 -8.24 -1.58 -9.78
C ALA A 91 -9.28 -1.47 -8.64
N PHE A 92 -9.47 -0.29 -8.07
CA PHE A 92 -10.48 -0.06 -7.02
C PHE A 92 -11.90 -0.28 -7.54
N ARG A 93 -12.24 0.27 -8.71
CA ARG A 93 -13.53 0.02 -9.36
C ARG A 93 -13.76 -1.48 -9.59
N ASP A 94 -12.75 -2.16 -10.14
CA ASP A 94 -12.85 -3.59 -10.44
C ASP A 94 -12.99 -4.44 -9.15
N MET A 95 -12.34 -4.04 -8.05
CA MET A 95 -12.52 -4.65 -6.72
C MET A 95 -13.92 -4.42 -6.16
N GLU A 96 -14.45 -3.20 -6.29
CA GLU A 96 -15.80 -2.85 -5.85
C GLU A 96 -16.85 -3.66 -6.62
N ILE A 97 -16.73 -3.73 -7.95
CA ILE A 97 -17.61 -4.55 -8.81
C ILE A 97 -17.58 -6.01 -8.37
N TYR A 98 -16.39 -6.56 -8.13
CA TYR A 98 -16.26 -7.96 -7.71
C TYR A 98 -16.87 -8.22 -6.34
N GLY A 99 -16.71 -7.29 -5.38
CA GLY A 99 -17.32 -7.38 -4.06
C GLY A 99 -18.86 -7.30 -4.09
N GLN A 100 -19.44 -6.62 -5.07
CA GLN A 100 -20.89 -6.49 -5.25
C GLN A 100 -21.49 -7.56 -6.18
N TYR A 101 -20.67 -8.41 -6.80
CA TYR A 101 -21.14 -9.41 -7.75
C TYR A 101 -21.79 -10.61 -7.04
N LYS A 102 -23.02 -10.93 -7.46
CA LYS A 102 -23.85 -12.00 -6.87
C LYS A 102 -24.12 -13.15 -7.85
N GLY A 103 -23.41 -13.23 -8.98
CA GLY A 103 -23.60 -14.26 -10.01
C GLY A 103 -24.65 -13.92 -11.07
N GLY A 104 -25.73 -13.20 -10.70
CA GLY A 104 -26.84 -12.87 -11.61
C GLY A 104 -27.05 -11.38 -11.90
N ASN A 105 -26.30 -10.49 -11.26
CA ASN A 105 -26.54 -9.03 -11.30
C ASN A 105 -25.61 -8.27 -12.28
N SER A 106 -25.09 -8.92 -13.31
CA SER A 106 -24.16 -8.27 -14.27
C SER A 106 -24.77 -7.06 -14.97
N ARG A 107 -26.08 -7.08 -15.27
CA ARG A 107 -26.79 -5.96 -15.89
C ARG A 107 -26.90 -4.75 -14.96
N GLU A 108 -27.27 -4.97 -13.71
CA GLU A 108 -27.36 -3.92 -12.69
C GLU A 108 -26.01 -3.24 -12.49
N LEU A 109 -24.93 -4.03 -12.37
CA LEU A 109 -23.58 -3.51 -12.21
C LEU A 109 -23.10 -2.76 -13.46
N ALA A 110 -23.44 -3.25 -14.65
CA ALA A 110 -23.15 -2.59 -15.91
C ALA A 110 -23.78 -1.18 -15.97
N GLU A 111 -25.06 -1.07 -15.62
CA GLU A 111 -25.78 0.21 -15.56
C GLU A 111 -25.19 1.14 -14.50
N ARG A 112 -24.91 0.63 -13.29
CA ARG A 112 -24.37 1.43 -12.17
C ARG A 112 -22.98 2.00 -12.45
N PHE A 113 -22.10 1.21 -13.05
CA PHE A 113 -20.70 1.59 -13.27
C PHE A 113 -20.42 2.14 -14.69
N GLY A 114 -21.45 2.29 -15.53
CA GLY A 114 -21.30 2.77 -16.91
C GLY A 114 -20.48 1.82 -17.79
N LEU A 115 -20.64 0.51 -17.59
CA LEU A 115 -19.93 -0.54 -18.31
C LEU A 115 -20.90 -1.42 -19.08
N THR A 116 -20.36 -2.27 -19.96
CA THR A 116 -21.13 -3.34 -20.61
C THR A 116 -21.17 -4.58 -19.72
N GLN A 117 -22.19 -5.43 -19.88
CA GLN A 117 -22.27 -6.71 -19.17
C GLN A 117 -21.04 -7.61 -19.45
N GLN A 118 -20.51 -7.55 -20.67
CA GLN A 118 -19.29 -8.28 -21.03
C GLN A 118 -18.06 -7.79 -20.25
N GLN A 119 -17.93 -6.48 -20.03
CA GLN A 119 -16.86 -5.91 -19.21
C GLN A 119 -17.00 -6.36 -17.75
N ILE A 120 -18.21 -6.37 -17.19
CA ILE A 120 -18.46 -6.89 -15.83
C ILE A 120 -18.03 -8.36 -15.73
N CYS A 121 -18.49 -9.22 -16.64
CA CYS A 121 -18.10 -10.63 -16.66
C CYS A 121 -16.58 -10.80 -16.78
N SER A 122 -15.91 -9.98 -17.60
CA SER A 122 -14.45 -10.02 -17.77
C SER A 122 -13.70 -9.60 -16.50
N ILE A 123 -14.19 -8.59 -15.79
CA ILE A 123 -13.65 -8.14 -14.50
C ILE A 123 -13.76 -9.26 -13.47
N VAL A 124 -14.96 -9.85 -13.33
CA VAL A 124 -15.22 -10.95 -12.40
C VAL A 124 -14.34 -12.16 -12.68
N ALA A 125 -14.24 -12.58 -13.96
CA ALA A 125 -13.38 -13.69 -14.35
C ALA A 125 -11.90 -13.45 -14.00
N ARG A 126 -11.40 -12.23 -14.22
CA ARG A 126 -10.03 -11.84 -13.86
C ARG A 126 -9.81 -11.93 -12.35
N GLN A 127 -10.76 -11.42 -11.56
CA GLN A 127 -10.68 -11.43 -10.09
C GLN A 127 -10.74 -12.84 -9.51
N HIS A 128 -11.59 -13.73 -10.05
CA HIS A 128 -11.57 -15.15 -9.70
C HIS A 128 -10.21 -15.80 -10.00
N GLY A 129 -9.59 -15.49 -11.13
CA GLY A 129 -8.26 -15.96 -11.47
C GLY A 129 -7.18 -15.52 -10.46
N LEU A 130 -7.22 -14.25 -10.04
CA LEU A 130 -6.32 -13.72 -9.01
C LEU A 130 -6.55 -14.39 -7.65
N HIS A 131 -7.81 -14.54 -7.24
CA HIS A 131 -8.16 -15.21 -5.98
C HIS A 131 -7.70 -16.67 -5.96
N ARG A 132 -7.94 -17.41 -7.07
CA ARG A 132 -7.48 -18.80 -7.20
C ARG A 132 -5.96 -18.91 -7.06
N LYS A 133 -5.18 -18.07 -7.74
CA LYS A 133 -3.71 -18.07 -7.63
C LYS A 133 -3.21 -17.78 -6.22
N ARG A 134 -3.93 -16.95 -5.46
CA ARG A 134 -3.58 -16.61 -4.08
C ARG A 134 -3.87 -17.76 -3.10
N VAL A 135 -5.00 -18.45 -3.28
CA VAL A 135 -5.44 -19.54 -2.38
C VAL A 135 -4.78 -20.87 -2.74
N GLN A 136 -4.53 -21.11 -4.03
CA GLN A 136 -3.86 -22.29 -4.56
C GLN A 136 -2.63 -21.85 -5.35
N PRO A 137 -1.46 -21.71 -4.68
CA PRO A 137 -0.19 -21.60 -5.38
C PRO A 137 -0.07 -22.80 -6.32
N GLY A 138 0.24 -22.58 -7.59
CA GLY A 138 0.27 -23.65 -8.58
C GLY A 138 1.20 -24.78 -8.12
N LEU A 139 0.70 -26.01 -8.08
CA LEU A 139 1.52 -27.21 -7.92
C LEU A 139 2.22 -27.50 -9.25
N PHE A 140 3.33 -26.81 -9.53
CA PHE A 140 4.32 -27.23 -10.52
C PHE A 140 5.70 -26.75 -10.09
#